data_AF-A0A847T153-F1
#
_entry.id   AF-A0A847T153-F1
#
_cell.length_a   1.000
_cell.length_b   1.000
_cell.length_c   1.000
_cell.angle_alpha   90.00
_cell.angle_beta   90.00
_cell.angle_gamma   90.00
#
_symmetry.space_group_name_H-M   'P 1'
#
loop_
_entity.id
_entity.type
_entity.pdbx_description
1 polymer ?
#
loop_
_entity_poly.entity_id
_entity_poly.type
_entity_poly.pdbx_seq_one_letter_code
_entity_poly.pdbx_strand_id
1 'polypeptide(L)'
;MMGQQAGFQKELMWRVTLTIVSIFGWLIFIVIWLFFLTSGMGLAQNLAVFLVSLLLLTALLTLTWVTWVMKRPPMVQQAPGYPPIIRMSKWKVALNGIAVISWLTFMVIWLFFFANDFSLYQNFGAVLASLLIIGGVTWAISLISR
;
A
#
# COMPACT_ATOMS: atom_id res chain seq x y z
N MET A 1 -28.72 -24.31 2.97
CA MET A 1 -27.86 -23.45 3.83
C MET A 1 -26.41 -23.95 3.92
N MET A 2 -26.15 -25.27 3.97
CA MET A 2 -24.78 -25.82 4.02
C MET A 2 -23.87 -25.47 2.82
N GLY A 3 -24.40 -25.43 1.59
CA GLY A 3 -23.61 -25.11 0.38
C GLY A 3 -23.06 -23.68 0.32
N GLN A 4 -23.77 -22.70 0.89
CA GLN A 4 -23.36 -21.29 0.89
C GLN A 4 -22.19 -21.06 1.86
N GLN A 5 -22.16 -21.79 2.98
CA GLN A 5 -21.06 -21.75 3.95
C GLN A 5 -19.77 -22.38 3.38
N ALA A 6 -19.88 -23.51 2.68
CA ALA A 6 -18.72 -24.17 2.06
C ALA A 6 -18.02 -23.28 1.01
N GLY A 7 -18.79 -22.58 0.17
CA GLY A 7 -18.24 -21.64 -0.81
C GLY A 7 -17.55 -20.44 -0.16
N PHE A 8 -18.12 -19.89 0.91
CA PHE A 8 -17.51 -18.80 1.68
C PHE A 8 -16.17 -19.23 2.30
N GLN A 9 -16.14 -20.41 2.93
CA GLN A 9 -14.93 -20.94 3.57
C GLN A 9 -13.82 -21.12 2.54
N LYS A 10 -14.13 -21.71 1.38
CA LYS A 10 -13.17 -21.86 0.28
C LYS A 10 -12.59 -20.51 -0.19
N GLU A 11 -13.45 -19.51 -0.39
CA GLU A 11 -13.04 -18.14 -0.79
C GLU A 11 -12.18 -17.42 0.25
N LEU A 12 -12.40 -17.72 1.53
CA LEU A 12 -11.60 -17.16 2.62
C LEU A 12 -10.24 -17.87 2.71
N MET A 13 -10.25 -19.20 2.69
CA MET A 13 -9.07 -20.04 2.89
C MET A 13 -7.96 -19.73 1.88
N TRP A 14 -8.28 -19.59 0.59
CA TRP A 14 -7.24 -19.31 -0.40
C TRP A 14 -6.55 -17.96 -0.18
N ARG A 15 -7.30 -16.93 0.26
CA ARG A 15 -6.76 -15.58 0.53
C ARG A 15 -5.87 -15.58 1.76
N VAL A 16 -6.26 -16.33 2.78
CA VAL A 16 -5.43 -16.56 3.97
C VAL A 16 -4.15 -17.28 3.58
N THR A 17 -4.24 -18.37 2.81
CA THR A 17 -3.06 -19.09 2.29
C THR A 17 -2.16 -18.17 1.47
N LEU A 18 -2.72 -17.39 0.53
CA LEU A 18 -1.95 -16.43 -0.26
C LEU A 18 -1.28 -15.37 0.61
N THR A 19 -1.94 -14.90 1.66
CA THR A 19 -1.36 -13.92 2.61
C THR A 19 -0.15 -14.52 3.33
N ILE A 20 -0.28 -15.75 3.86
CA ILE A 20 0.81 -16.46 4.54
C ILE A 20 1.98 -16.67 3.58
N VAL A 21 1.73 -17.25 2.41
CA VAL A 21 2.76 -17.51 1.40
C VAL A 21 3.45 -16.23 0.94
N SER A 22 2.71 -15.14 0.75
CA SER A 22 3.29 -13.85 0.34
C SER A 22 4.21 -13.26 1.41
N ILE A 23 3.82 -13.36 2.69
CA ILE A 23 4.65 -12.87 3.80
C ILE A 23 5.93 -13.71 3.92
N PHE A 24 5.83 -15.04 3.89
CA PHE A 24 7.01 -15.91 3.93
C PHE A 24 7.91 -15.71 2.71
N GLY A 25 7.33 -15.59 1.51
CA GLY A 25 8.06 -15.27 0.29
C GLY A 25 8.79 -13.94 0.37
N TRP A 26 8.17 -12.92 0.95
CA TRP A 26 8.81 -11.61 1.17
C TRP A 26 9.93 -11.68 2.21
N LEU A 27 9.78 -12.45 3.30
CA LEU A 27 10.85 -12.67 4.27
C LEU A 27 12.04 -13.40 3.65
N ILE A 28 11.80 -14.44 2.85
CA ILE A 28 12.85 -15.14 2.10
C ILE A 28 13.55 -14.17 1.16
N PHE A 29 12.79 -13.35 0.42
CA PHE A 29 13.35 -12.30 -0.43
C PHE A 29 14.23 -11.34 0.35
N ILE A 30 13.82 -10.86 1.54
CA ILE A 30 14.66 -9.97 2.37
C ILE A 30 15.96 -10.65 2.76
N VAL A 31 15.91 -11.89 3.22
CA VAL A 31 17.13 -12.62 3.63
C VAL A 31 18.08 -12.75 2.43
N ILE A 32 17.57 -13.18 1.27
CA ILE A 32 18.38 -13.31 0.06
C ILE A 32 18.93 -11.94 -0.36
N TRP A 33 18.09 -10.90 -0.37
CA TRP A 33 18.45 -9.56 -0.76
C TRP A 33 19.57 -9.01 0.11
N LEU A 34 19.37 -9.00 1.43
CA LEU A 34 20.30 -8.43 2.39
C LEU A 34 21.66 -9.13 2.37
N PHE A 35 21.68 -10.46 2.29
CA PHE A 35 22.92 -11.23 2.33
C PHE A 35 23.69 -11.25 1.01
N PHE A 36 22.99 -11.35 -0.12
CA PHE A 36 23.66 -11.65 -1.40
C PHE A 36 23.62 -10.50 -2.41
N LEU A 37 22.63 -9.61 -2.34
CA LEU A 37 22.36 -8.64 -3.40
C LEU A 37 22.68 -7.19 -3.01
N THR A 38 22.93 -6.89 -1.74
CA THR A 38 23.18 -5.50 -1.27
C THR A 38 24.56 -4.94 -1.60
N SER A 39 25.57 -5.81 -1.79
CA SER A 39 26.99 -5.43 -1.83
C SER A 39 27.37 -4.50 -2.98
N GLY A 40 26.62 -4.51 -4.07
CA GLY A 40 26.85 -3.66 -5.25
C GLY A 40 26.10 -2.33 -5.25
N MET A 41 25.30 -2.03 -4.22
CA MET A 41 24.42 -0.86 -4.17
C MET A 41 24.70 0.04 -2.97
N GLY A 42 24.54 1.34 -3.16
CA GLY A 42 24.54 2.31 -2.06
C GLY A 42 23.36 2.08 -1.11
N LEU A 43 23.44 2.66 0.10
CA LEU A 43 22.37 2.55 1.11
C LEU A 43 21.02 3.01 0.56
N ALA A 44 20.99 4.11 -0.19
CA ALA A 44 19.74 4.65 -0.74
C ALA A 44 19.12 3.74 -1.80
N GLN A 45 19.94 3.14 -2.67
CA GLN A 45 19.48 2.16 -3.66
C GLN A 45 18.93 0.89 -3.00
N ASN A 46 19.62 0.39 -1.98
CA ASN A 46 19.14 -0.74 -1.18
C ASN A 46 17.78 -0.43 -0.51
N LEU A 47 17.62 0.78 0.01
CA LEU A 47 16.35 1.25 0.57
C LEU A 47 15.26 1.36 -0.50
N ALA A 48 15.60 1.82 -1.70
CA ALA A 48 14.66 1.90 -2.83
C ALA A 48 14.13 0.50 -3.19
N VAL A 49 15.00 -0.50 -3.29
CA VAL A 49 14.58 -1.88 -3.60
C VAL A 49 13.74 -2.47 -2.48
N PHE A 50 14.10 -2.21 -1.22
CA PHE A 50 13.26 -2.60 -0.09
C PHE A 50 11.85 -2.00 -0.19
N LEU A 51 11.72 -0.71 -0.50
CA LEU A 51 10.43 -0.05 -0.69
C LEU A 51 9.64 -0.62 -1.88
N VAL A 52 10.30 -0.93 -3.00
CA VAL A 52 9.67 -1.62 -4.13
C VAL A 52 9.10 -2.98 -3.71
N SER A 53 9.85 -3.76 -2.93
CA SER A 53 9.37 -5.06 -2.45
C SER A 53 8.13 -4.93 -1.56
N LEU A 54 8.10 -3.92 -0.69
CA LEU A 54 6.95 -3.61 0.16
C LEU A 54 5.74 -3.15 -0.66
N LEU A 55 5.96 -2.32 -1.67
CA LEU A 55 4.92 -1.90 -2.61
C LEU A 55 4.27 -3.09 -3.31
N LEU A 56 5.08 -4.04 -3.79
CA LEU A 56 4.57 -5.23 -4.47
C LEU A 56 3.78 -6.13 -3.51
N LEU A 57 4.30 -6.37 -2.29
CA LEU A 57 3.62 -7.15 -1.27
C LEU A 57 2.28 -6.51 -0.89
N THR A 58 2.29 -5.21 -0.57
CA THR A 58 1.08 -4.50 -0.15
C THR A 58 0.08 -4.40 -1.30
N ALA A 59 0.50 -4.14 -2.54
CA ALA A 59 -0.39 -4.14 -3.70
C ALA A 59 -1.08 -5.50 -3.89
N LEU A 60 -0.33 -6.60 -3.79
CA LEU A 60 -0.87 -7.96 -3.89
C LEU A 60 -1.92 -8.23 -2.80
N LEU A 61 -1.61 -7.91 -1.54
CA LEU A 61 -2.52 -8.12 -0.41
C LEU A 61 -3.75 -7.20 -0.49
N THR A 62 -3.56 -5.92 -0.80
CA THR A 62 -4.65 -4.95 -0.97
C THR A 62 -5.59 -5.38 -2.07
N LEU A 63 -5.09 -5.74 -3.26
CA LEU A 63 -5.93 -6.24 -4.35
C LEU A 63 -6.71 -7.50 -3.94
N THR A 64 -6.04 -8.42 -3.24
CA THR A 64 -6.66 -9.65 -2.76
C THR A 64 -7.83 -9.38 -1.81
N TRP A 65 -7.66 -8.49 -0.83
CA TRP A 65 -8.67 -8.27 0.21
C TRP A 65 -9.73 -7.23 -0.19
N VAL A 66 -9.32 -6.12 -0.81
CA VAL A 66 -10.23 -5.03 -1.20
C VAL A 66 -11.25 -5.51 -2.24
N THR A 67 -10.82 -6.23 -3.27
CA THR A 67 -11.73 -6.72 -4.32
C THR A 67 -12.77 -7.70 -3.78
N TRP A 68 -12.44 -8.42 -2.72
CA TRP A 68 -13.34 -9.36 -2.06
C TRP A 68 -14.32 -8.68 -1.11
N VAL A 69 -13.83 -7.74 -0.29
CA VAL A 69 -14.68 -6.93 0.61
C VAL A 69 -15.68 -6.10 -0.20
N MET A 70 -15.25 -5.49 -1.32
CA MET A 70 -16.14 -4.66 -2.14
C MET A 70 -17.31 -5.42 -2.78
N LYS A 71 -17.21 -6.76 -2.93
CA LYS A 71 -18.29 -7.59 -3.47
C LYS A 71 -19.36 -7.94 -2.42
N ARG A 72 -19.22 -7.51 -1.18
CA ARG A 72 -20.07 -7.93 -0.06
C ARG A 72 -20.85 -6.76 0.53
N PRO A 73 -22.10 -7.01 0.99
CA PRO A 73 -22.82 -6.04 1.76
C PRO A 73 -22.08 -5.71 3.06
N PRO A 74 -22.27 -4.53 3.65
CA PRO A 74 -21.67 -4.16 4.92
C PRO A 74 -21.93 -5.25 5.97
N MET A 75 -20.88 -5.72 6.64
CA MET A 75 -20.98 -6.78 7.65
C MET A 75 -21.76 -6.35 8.89
N VAL A 76 -22.03 -5.04 9.02
CA VAL A 76 -22.90 -4.47 10.03
C VAL A 76 -24.25 -4.19 9.37
N GLN A 77 -25.22 -5.09 9.56
CA GLN A 77 -26.62 -4.67 9.53
C GLN A 77 -26.76 -3.59 10.60
N GLN A 78 -27.06 -2.35 10.19
CA GLN A 78 -27.24 -1.24 11.11
C GLN A 78 -28.35 -1.61 12.10
N ALA A 79 -28.00 -1.79 13.38
CA ALA A 79 -29.01 -1.91 14.42
C ALA A 79 -29.77 -0.58 14.52
N PRO A 80 -31.09 -0.61 14.81
CA PRO A 80 -31.88 0.62 14.96
C PRO A 80 -31.23 1.56 15.99
N GLY A 81 -30.96 2.81 15.61
CA GLY A 81 -30.35 3.83 16.48
C GLY A 81 -28.86 4.11 16.27
N TYR A 82 -28.17 3.38 15.38
CA TYR A 82 -26.78 3.70 15.02
C TYR A 82 -26.71 4.77 13.92
N PRO A 83 -25.73 5.70 13.97
CA PRO A 83 -25.52 6.67 12.91
C PRO A 83 -25.21 5.95 11.58
N PRO A 84 -25.58 6.56 10.44
CA PRO A 84 -25.29 5.98 9.13
C PRO A 84 -23.79 5.76 8.98
N ILE A 85 -23.41 4.63 8.39
CA ILE A 85 -22.00 4.33 8.08
C ILE A 85 -21.49 5.46 7.17
N ILE A 86 -20.46 6.19 7.60
CA ILE A 86 -19.81 7.19 6.76
C ILE A 86 -19.22 6.47 5.56
N ARG A 87 -19.94 6.53 4.44
CA ARG A 87 -19.50 5.95 3.19
C ARG A 87 -18.56 6.96 2.53
N MET A 88 -17.26 6.75 2.69
CA MET A 88 -16.28 7.51 1.92
C MET A 88 -16.61 7.39 0.43
N SER A 89 -16.60 8.54 -0.26
CA SER A 89 -16.81 8.58 -1.71
C SER A 89 -15.78 7.71 -2.41
N LYS A 90 -16.23 6.82 -3.32
CA LYS A 90 -15.35 5.94 -4.11
C LYS A 90 -14.25 6.72 -4.83
N TRP A 91 -14.58 7.94 -5.27
CA TRP A 91 -13.64 8.85 -5.93
C TRP A 91 -12.53 9.34 -4.98
N LYS A 92 -12.89 9.70 -3.73
CA LYS A 92 -11.91 10.13 -2.72
C LYS A 92 -10.96 8.99 -2.34
N VAL A 93 -11.47 7.76 -2.26
CA VAL A 93 -10.65 6.56 -2.01
C VAL A 93 -9.66 6.32 -3.18
N ALA A 94 -10.15 6.41 -4.42
CA ALA A 94 -9.31 6.23 -5.61
C ALA A 94 -8.21 7.30 -5.70
N LEU A 95 -8.55 8.57 -5.47
CA LEU A 95 -7.59 9.68 -5.48
C LEU A 95 -6.49 9.50 -4.42
N ASN A 96 -6.85 9.13 -3.20
CA ASN A 96 -5.87 8.89 -2.14
C ASN A 96 -4.94 7.70 -2.48
N GLY A 97 -5.50 6.63 -3.06
CA GLY A 97 -4.71 5.50 -3.53
C GLY A 97 -3.70 5.90 -4.61
N ILE A 98 -4.15 6.65 -5.64
CA ILE A 98 -3.28 7.16 -6.71
C ILE A 98 -2.20 8.09 -6.15
N ALA A 99 -2.56 8.96 -5.22
CA ALA A 99 -1.62 9.86 -4.57
C ALA A 99 -0.50 9.06 -3.86
N VAL A 100 -0.87 8.09 -3.02
CA VAL A 100 0.12 7.25 -2.31
C VAL A 100 1.01 6.48 -3.29
N ILE A 101 0.45 5.86 -4.33
CA ILE A 101 1.23 5.14 -5.35
C ILE A 101 2.18 6.08 -6.09
N SER A 102 1.72 7.28 -6.45
CA SER A 102 2.53 8.29 -7.14
C SER A 102 3.68 8.76 -6.26
N TRP A 103 3.42 9.04 -4.98
CA TRP A 103 4.45 9.42 -4.02
C TRP A 103 5.48 8.31 -3.79
N LEU A 104 5.03 7.07 -3.65
CA LEU A 104 5.93 5.94 -3.47
C LEU A 104 6.77 5.67 -4.72
N THR A 105 6.20 5.87 -5.92
CA THR A 105 6.95 5.79 -7.18
C THR A 105 8.02 6.87 -7.25
N PHE A 106 7.67 8.11 -6.89
CA PHE A 106 8.64 9.20 -6.74
C PHE A 106 9.76 8.82 -5.75
N MET A 107 9.42 8.27 -4.58
CA MET A 107 10.41 7.87 -3.58
C MET A 107 11.38 6.81 -4.10
N VAL A 108 10.87 5.80 -4.83
CA VAL A 108 11.71 4.78 -5.45
C VAL A 108 12.66 5.40 -6.48
N ILE A 109 12.15 6.27 -7.36
CA ILE A 109 12.97 6.95 -8.37
C ILE A 109 14.02 7.83 -7.69
N TRP A 110 13.62 8.64 -6.71
CA TRP A 110 14.52 9.53 -5.97
C TRP A 110 15.65 8.75 -5.29
N LEU A 111 15.29 7.73 -4.51
CA LEU A 111 16.26 6.96 -3.73
C LEU A 111 17.22 6.16 -4.61
N PHE A 112 16.75 5.63 -5.75
CA PHE A 112 17.56 4.79 -6.61
C PHE A 112 18.53 5.60 -7.48
N PHE A 113 18.06 6.71 -8.06
CA PHE A 113 18.81 7.45 -9.08
C PHE A 113 19.53 8.69 -8.56
N PHE A 114 19.04 9.33 -7.50
CA PHE A 114 19.53 10.64 -7.08
C PHE A 114 20.12 10.64 -5.68
N ALA A 115 19.53 9.91 -4.72
CA ALA A 115 19.82 10.10 -3.30
C ALA A 115 21.27 9.85 -2.86
N ASN A 116 22.05 9.06 -3.61
CA ASN A 116 23.47 8.82 -3.28
C ASN A 116 24.34 10.09 -3.46
N ASP A 117 23.92 11.03 -4.30
CA ASP A 117 24.66 12.28 -4.55
C ASP A 117 24.34 13.38 -3.52
N PHE A 118 23.42 13.10 -2.60
CA PHE A 118 22.94 14.05 -1.60
C PHE A 118 23.27 13.60 -0.18
N SER A 119 23.51 14.57 0.70
CA SER A 119 23.62 14.33 2.13
C SER A 119 22.30 13.80 2.72
N LEU A 120 22.38 13.15 3.88
CA LEU A 120 21.21 12.67 4.61
C LEU A 120 20.17 13.79 4.85
N TYR A 121 20.62 14.99 5.21
CA TYR A 121 19.73 16.13 5.44
C TYR A 121 19.03 16.60 4.17
N GLN A 122 19.74 16.62 3.04
CA GLN A 122 19.15 16.97 1.74
C GLN A 122 18.11 15.93 1.29
N ASN A 123 18.42 14.64 1.46
CA ASN A 123 17.48 13.57 1.19
C ASN A 123 16.23 13.70 2.07
N PHE A 124 16.41 13.96 3.36
CA PHE A 124 15.28 14.21 4.27
C PHE A 124 14.45 15.42 3.84
N GLY A 125 15.11 16.50 3.41
CA GLY A 125 14.47 17.68 2.84
C GLY A 125 13.62 17.35 1.61
N ALA A 126 14.13 16.53 0.68
CA ALA A 126 13.37 16.07 -0.49
C ALA A 126 12.13 15.26 -0.10
N VAL A 127 12.26 14.35 0.88
CA VAL A 127 11.13 13.57 1.41
C VAL A 127 10.08 14.50 2.01
N LEU A 128 10.47 15.43 2.89
CA LEU A 128 9.54 16.38 3.50
C LEU A 128 8.86 17.29 2.46
N ALA A 129 9.62 17.81 1.50
CA ALA A 129 9.08 18.64 0.43
C ALA A 129 8.04 17.88 -0.40
N SER A 130 8.32 16.63 -0.77
CA SER A 130 7.37 15.81 -1.53
C SER A 130 6.10 15.48 -0.73
N LEU A 131 6.21 15.25 0.58
CA LEU A 131 5.06 15.04 1.48
C LEU A 131 4.20 16.29 1.58
N LEU A 132 4.82 17.47 1.68
CA LEU A 132 4.11 18.75 1.68
C LEU A 132 3.37 18.99 0.37
N ILE A 133 4.01 18.70 -0.77
CA ILE A 133 3.38 18.82 -2.09
C ILE A 133 2.16 17.91 -2.17
N ILE A 134 2.32 16.61 -1.88
CA ILE A 134 1.21 15.68 -2.07
C ILE A 134 0.09 15.87 -1.05
N GLY A 135 0.43 16.17 0.20
CA GLY A 135 -0.53 16.51 1.25
C GLY A 135 -1.28 17.79 0.94
N GLY A 136 -0.58 18.82 0.46
CA GLY A 136 -1.18 20.08 0.03
C GLY A 136 -2.12 19.90 -1.15
N VAL A 137 -1.71 19.13 -2.17
CA VAL A 137 -2.54 18.83 -3.36
C VAL A 137 -3.79 18.04 -2.98
N THR A 138 -3.64 16.95 -2.21
CA THR A 138 -4.81 16.15 -1.77
C THR A 138 -5.75 16.95 -0.88
N TRP A 139 -5.22 17.80 -0.01
CA TRP A 139 -6.02 18.71 0.81
C TRP A 139 -6.78 19.73 -0.05
N ALA A 140 -6.12 20.41 -1.00
CA ALA A 140 -6.76 21.36 -1.89
C ALA A 140 -7.88 20.72 -2.72
N ILE A 141 -7.64 19.52 -3.30
CA ILE A 141 -8.67 18.76 -4.02
C ILE A 141 -9.86 18.44 -3.10
N SER A 142 -9.61 18.14 -1.83
CA SER A 142 -10.68 17.86 -0.86
C SER A 142 -11.58 19.06 -0.57
N LEU A 143 -11.05 20.28 -0.68
CA LEU A 143 -11.81 21.52 -0.51
C LEU A 143 -12.72 21.82 -1.71
N ILE A 144 -12.24 21.52 -2.92
CA ILE A 144 -12.96 21.77 -4.17
C ILE A 144 -14.03 20.68 -4.42
N SER A 145 -13.79 19.46 -3.95
CA SER A 145 -14.71 18.31 -4.09
C SER A 145 -15.72 18.17 -2.93
N ARG A 146 -16.10 19.28 -2.31
CA ARG A 146 -17.19 19.34 -1.32
C ARG A 146 -18.54 19.35 -2.02
#